data_AF-A0A1C5FPY9-F1
#
_entry.id   AF-A0A1C5FPY9-F1
#
_cell.length_a   1.000
_cell.length_b   1.000
_cell.length_c   1.000
_cell.angle_alpha   90.00
_cell.angle_beta   90.00
_cell.angle_gamma   90.00
#
_symmetry.space_group_name_H-M   'P 1'
#
loop_
_entity.id
_entity.type
_entity.pdbx_description
1 polymer ?
#
loop_
_entity_poly.entity_id
_entity_poly.type
_entity_poly.pdbx_seq_one_letter_code
_entity_poly.pdbx_strand_id
1 'polypeptide(L)'
;MAVKAGADIRGEVLLTLAQLRLATPRQLKALLLPHQQGTDHVRRALRNLHAESPALVGRTHRAQQSYWYCTPAGLAEAAASGELAPTAGRATGKRIAASKTGLREHGLALVDTVIAFHHAQAADHADWHLEAAHPTPAGSLVPDAVVLLADGSSAFVEIDRTMSYARLVAKLERYDAYRNAPPSGRGNAARAPRSHWQETYAGPVWERPFPAVLFVFAPAPRRAAPETREAVFHDRARHVGGV
;
A
#
# COMPACT_ATOMS: atom_id res chain seq x y z
N MET A 1 21.36 8.67 20.15
CA MET A 1 20.55 8.87 18.93
C MET A 1 19.99 10.27 18.94
N ALA A 2 20.28 11.07 17.92
CA ALA A 2 19.89 12.49 17.85
C ALA A 2 18.37 12.64 17.63
N VAL A 3 17.77 13.60 18.34
CA VAL A 3 16.38 14.02 18.14
C VAL A 3 16.32 14.80 16.82
N LYS A 4 15.79 14.20 15.75
CA LYS A 4 15.55 14.90 14.47
C LYS A 4 14.56 16.06 14.71
N ALA A 5 14.92 17.27 14.31
CA ALA A 5 14.08 18.45 14.40
C ALA A 5 12.96 18.41 13.34
N GLY A 6 11.91 19.21 13.51
CA GLY A 6 10.77 19.25 12.57
C GLY A 6 11.12 19.74 11.16
N ALA A 7 12.25 20.44 10.98
CA ALA A 7 12.77 20.80 9.66
C ALA A 7 13.42 19.59 8.94
N ASP A 8 14.01 18.68 9.72
CA ASP A 8 14.80 17.55 9.23
C ASP A 8 13.93 16.45 8.60
N ILE A 9 12.63 16.41 8.90
CA ILE A 9 11.73 15.34 8.43
C ILE A 9 10.76 15.80 7.32
N ARG A 10 10.85 17.04 6.82
CA ARG A 10 9.86 17.54 5.84
C ARG A 10 9.91 16.76 4.53
N GLY A 11 11.11 16.45 4.05
CA GLY A 11 11.32 15.58 2.88
C GLY A 11 10.75 14.19 3.11
N GLU A 12 11.09 13.57 4.25
CA GLU A 12 10.58 12.25 4.66
C GLU A 12 9.05 12.21 4.72
N VAL A 13 8.42 13.27 5.24
CA VAL A 13 6.95 13.40 5.28
C VAL A 13 6.36 13.47 3.86
N LEU A 14 6.96 14.24 2.95
CA LEU A 14 6.49 14.33 1.57
C LEU A 14 6.62 12.99 0.85
N LEU A 15 7.78 12.33 0.98
CA LEU A 15 8.05 11.01 0.39
C LEU A 15 7.06 9.96 0.93
N THR A 16 6.85 9.93 2.25
CA THR A 16 5.89 9.01 2.87
C THR A 16 4.47 9.27 2.38
N LEU A 17 4.04 10.52 2.24
CA LEU A 17 2.72 10.85 1.70
C LEU A 17 2.59 10.54 0.20
N ALA A 18 3.68 10.68 -0.56
CA ALA A 18 3.71 10.31 -1.98
C ALA A 18 3.66 8.79 -2.19
N GLN A 19 4.18 8.03 -1.21
CA GLN A 19 4.15 6.57 -1.19
C GLN A 19 2.79 6.04 -0.73
N LEU A 20 2.29 6.55 0.41
CA LEU A 20 1.08 6.04 1.07
C LEU A 20 -0.21 6.74 0.67
N ARG A 21 -0.11 7.82 -0.10
CA ARG A 21 -1.19 8.67 -0.64
C ARG A 21 -1.97 9.45 0.41
N LEU A 22 -2.24 8.88 1.58
CA LEU A 22 -3.02 9.48 2.66
C LEU A 22 -2.48 9.03 4.02
N ALA A 23 -2.32 9.95 4.98
CA ALA A 23 -2.02 9.57 6.36
C ALA A 23 -2.55 10.60 7.37
N THR A 24 -2.67 10.16 8.63
CA THR A 24 -2.83 11.06 9.78
C THR A 24 -1.47 11.44 10.38
N PRO A 25 -1.37 12.54 11.16
CA PRO A 25 -0.13 12.85 11.88
C PRO A 25 0.32 11.75 12.84
N ARG A 26 -0.63 10.96 13.40
CA ARG A 26 -0.32 9.83 14.27
C ARG A 26 0.34 8.69 13.48
N GLN A 27 -0.18 8.38 12.30
CA GLN A 27 0.39 7.36 11.42
C GLN A 27 1.77 7.75 10.90
N LEU A 28 1.95 8.99 10.43
CA LEU A 28 3.25 9.51 10.01
C LEU A 28 4.27 9.49 11.16
N LYS A 29 3.85 9.80 12.39
CA LYS A 29 4.71 9.67 13.57
C LYS A 29 5.13 8.22 13.80
N ALA A 30 4.20 7.28 13.70
CA ALA A 30 4.48 5.86 13.95
C ALA A 30 5.55 5.32 13.00
N LEU A 31 5.56 5.79 11.75
CA LEU A 31 6.55 5.44 10.73
C LEU A 31 7.87 6.20 10.92
N LEU A 32 7.82 7.53 10.95
CA LEU A 32 9.02 8.36 10.83
C LEU A 32 9.73 8.63 12.17
N LEU A 33 8.97 8.65 13.26
CA LEU A 33 9.47 9.02 14.59
C LEU A 33 8.95 8.04 15.66
N PRO A 34 9.18 6.72 15.51
CA PRO A 34 8.56 5.70 16.36
C PRO A 34 8.83 5.92 17.84
N HIS A 35 10.02 6.39 18.21
CA HIS A 35 10.46 6.59 19.59
C HIS A 35 10.10 7.94 20.21
N GLN A 36 9.65 8.92 19.41
CA GLN A 36 9.29 10.24 19.97
C GLN A 36 7.94 10.18 20.68
N GLN A 37 7.70 11.09 21.62
CA GLN A 37 6.39 11.25 22.26
C GLN A 37 5.54 12.30 21.53
N GLY A 38 4.23 12.08 21.51
CA GLY A 38 3.28 13.01 20.88
C GLY A 38 3.39 13.08 19.35
N THR A 39 2.70 14.05 18.75
CA THR A 39 2.66 14.24 17.27
C THR A 39 3.13 15.63 16.84
N ASP A 40 3.70 16.42 17.75
CA ASP A 40 3.93 17.85 17.53
C ASP A 40 4.98 18.13 16.46
N HIS A 41 6.05 17.32 16.40
CA HIS A 41 7.09 17.42 15.37
C HIS A 41 6.50 17.21 13.98
N VAL A 42 5.75 16.13 13.78
CA VAL A 42 5.08 15.82 12.51
C VAL A 42 4.04 16.88 12.15
N ARG A 43 3.23 17.33 13.11
CA ARG A 43 2.25 18.40 12.87
C ARG A 43 2.92 19.70 12.47
N ARG A 44 4.06 20.04 13.07
CA ARG A 44 4.87 21.21 12.71
C ARG A 44 5.43 21.05 11.30
N ALA A 45 6.03 19.91 10.98
CA ALA A 45 6.56 19.63 9.64
C ALA A 45 5.48 19.76 8.55
N LEU A 46 4.29 19.18 8.77
CA LEU A 46 3.16 19.28 7.85
C LEU A 46 2.64 20.71 7.68
N ARG A 47 2.53 21.47 8.77
CA ARG A 47 2.12 22.89 8.71
C ARG A 47 3.13 23.73 7.95
N ASN A 48 4.42 23.55 8.21
CA ASN A 48 5.49 24.28 7.53
C ASN A 48 5.52 23.93 6.04
N LEU A 49 5.46 22.64 5.69
CA LEU A 49 5.39 22.18 4.31
C LEU A 49 4.18 22.77 3.57
N HIS A 50 3.03 22.83 4.22
CA HIS A 50 1.83 23.43 3.62
C HIS A 50 1.89 24.95 3.52
N ALA A 51 2.55 25.63 4.46
CA ALA A 51 2.70 27.10 4.43
C ALA A 51 3.71 27.55 3.37
N GLU A 52 4.84 26.86 3.27
CA GLU A 52 5.93 27.20 2.36
C GLU A 52 5.70 26.66 0.94
N SER A 53 5.02 25.52 0.82
CA SER A 53 4.78 24.84 -0.46
C SER A 53 3.38 24.23 -0.52
N PRO A 54 2.32 25.08 -0.49
CA PRO A 54 0.92 24.64 -0.44
C PRO A 54 0.51 23.76 -1.63
N ALA A 55 1.23 23.86 -2.75
CA ALA A 55 0.99 23.03 -3.91
C ALA A 55 1.36 21.57 -3.68
N LEU A 56 2.27 21.22 -2.76
CA LEU A 56 2.81 19.85 -2.62
C LEU A 56 1.93 18.93 -1.77
N VAL A 57 1.29 19.46 -0.73
CA VAL A 57 0.47 18.68 0.20
C VAL A 57 -0.88 19.33 0.45
N GLY A 58 -1.91 18.49 0.55
CA GLY A 58 -3.25 18.91 0.91
C GLY A 58 -3.67 18.37 2.27
N ARG A 59 -4.68 19.03 2.85
CA ARG A 59 -5.26 18.67 4.14
C ARG A 59 -6.78 18.62 4.05
N THR A 60 -7.40 17.68 4.73
CA THR A 60 -8.85 17.62 4.93
C THR A 60 -9.16 17.32 6.40
N HIS A 61 -10.27 17.87 6.91
CA HIS A 61 -10.72 17.70 8.29
C HIS A 61 -12.03 16.93 8.37
N ARG A 62 -12.07 15.85 9.15
CA ARG A 62 -13.30 15.13 9.53
C ARG A 62 -13.14 14.50 10.90
N ALA A 63 -14.24 14.41 11.66
CA ALA A 63 -14.29 13.74 12.98
C ALA A 63 -13.14 14.17 13.93
N GLN A 64 -12.86 15.48 13.99
CA GLN A 64 -11.75 16.07 14.79
C GLN A 64 -10.33 15.57 14.41
N GLN A 65 -10.18 14.90 13.27
CA GLN A 65 -8.90 14.43 12.75
C GLN A 65 -8.52 15.18 11.46
N SER A 66 -7.22 15.35 11.27
CA SER A 66 -6.65 15.90 10.03
C SER A 66 -6.04 14.78 9.21
N TYR A 67 -6.43 14.74 7.94
CA TYR A 67 -5.93 13.82 6.95
C TYR A 67 -5.07 14.58 5.96
N TRP A 68 -3.88 14.09 5.73
CA TRP A 68 -2.89 14.71 4.87
C TRP A 68 -2.63 13.82 3.67
N TYR A 69 -2.46 14.42 2.51
CA TYR A 69 -2.24 13.70 1.26
C TYR A 69 -1.26 14.45 0.37
N CYS A 70 -0.55 13.68 -0.45
CA CYS A 70 0.28 14.24 -1.52
C CYS A 70 -0.60 14.68 -2.69
N THR A 71 -0.33 15.87 -3.22
CA THR A 71 -0.97 16.39 -4.45
C THR A 71 -0.22 15.87 -5.69
N PRO A 72 -0.70 16.15 -6.92
CA PRO A 72 0.07 15.84 -8.13
C PRO A 72 1.44 16.53 -8.16
N ALA A 73 1.51 17.80 -7.72
CA ALA A 73 2.78 18.54 -7.68
C ALA A 73 3.74 17.97 -6.63
N GLY A 74 3.23 17.61 -5.44
CA GLY A 74 4.04 16.95 -4.41
C GLY A 74 4.56 15.59 -4.86
N LEU A 75 3.78 14.88 -5.66
CA LEU A 75 4.19 13.58 -6.20
C LEU A 75 5.29 13.74 -7.24
N ALA A 76 5.18 14.75 -8.11
CA ALA A 76 6.23 15.09 -9.08
C ALA A 76 7.53 15.52 -8.37
N GLU A 77 7.41 16.35 -7.33
CA GLU A 77 8.54 16.77 -6.49
C GLU A 77 9.22 15.56 -5.82
N ALA A 78 8.42 14.70 -5.19
CA ALA A 78 8.92 13.49 -4.55
C ALA A 78 9.59 12.54 -5.56
N ALA A 79 9.04 12.42 -6.77
CA ALA A 79 9.66 11.63 -7.83
C ALA A 79 10.98 12.25 -8.34
N ALA A 80 11.07 13.58 -8.40
CA ALA A 80 12.27 14.29 -8.82
C ALA A 80 13.45 14.11 -7.85
N SER A 81 13.19 13.78 -6.58
CA SER A 81 14.24 13.43 -5.61
C SER A 81 15.03 12.16 -5.97
N GLY A 82 14.45 11.28 -6.80
CA GLY A 82 15.03 9.97 -7.11
C GLY A 82 14.85 8.92 -6.00
N GLU A 83 14.28 9.27 -4.84
CA GLU A 83 14.08 8.35 -3.72
C GLU A 83 12.82 7.48 -3.85
N LEU A 84 11.93 7.81 -4.79
CA LEU A 84 10.77 6.98 -5.11
C LEU A 84 11.06 6.10 -6.33
N ALA A 85 10.74 4.81 -6.21
CA ALA A 85 10.76 3.91 -7.34
C ALA A 85 9.91 4.45 -8.51
N PRO A 86 10.44 4.48 -9.76
CA PRO A 86 9.70 4.98 -10.91
C PRO A 86 8.40 4.19 -11.07
N THR A 87 7.26 4.86 -10.96
CA THR A 87 5.95 4.20 -11.17
C THR A 87 5.02 5.13 -11.92
N ALA A 88 4.69 4.75 -13.15
CA ALA A 88 3.74 5.46 -13.98
C ALA A 88 2.34 5.41 -13.34
N GLY A 89 1.65 6.54 -13.31
CA GLY A 89 0.21 6.59 -12.98
C GLY A 89 -0.17 6.56 -11.50
N ARG A 90 0.76 6.82 -10.55
CA ARG A 90 0.43 6.95 -9.12
C ARG A 90 -0.76 7.91 -8.91
N ALA A 91 -1.89 7.36 -8.47
CA ALA A 91 -3.07 8.15 -8.18
C ALA A 91 -2.87 8.96 -6.89
N THR A 92 -3.16 10.26 -6.95
CA THR A 92 -2.97 11.14 -5.78
C THR A 92 -4.02 10.89 -4.70
N GLY A 93 -3.65 11.10 -3.44
CA GLY A 93 -4.54 10.84 -2.31
C GLY A 93 -5.70 11.81 -2.16
N LYS A 94 -5.76 12.89 -2.97
CA LYS A 94 -6.81 13.93 -2.89
C LYS A 94 -8.23 13.34 -2.96
N ARG A 95 -8.48 12.42 -3.90
CA ARG A 95 -9.79 11.76 -4.06
C ARG A 95 -10.13 10.88 -2.85
N ILE A 96 -9.14 10.17 -2.32
CA ILE A 96 -9.29 9.30 -1.14
C ILE A 96 -9.56 10.15 0.10
N ALA A 97 -8.76 11.19 0.34
CA ALA A 97 -8.91 12.09 1.47
C ALA A 97 -10.28 12.80 1.50
N ALA A 98 -10.74 13.25 0.32
CA ALA A 98 -12.03 13.92 0.14
C ALA A 98 -13.24 12.94 0.09
N SER A 99 -13.01 11.63 0.02
CA SER A 99 -14.08 10.64 -0.15
C SER A 99 -14.96 10.49 1.10
N LYS A 100 -16.17 9.93 0.89
CA LYS A 100 -17.05 9.45 1.97
C LYS A 100 -16.36 8.34 2.78
N THR A 101 -16.97 8.00 3.92
CA THR A 101 -16.41 7.14 4.99
C THR A 101 -16.04 5.68 4.63
N GLY A 102 -16.01 5.31 3.34
CA GLY A 102 -15.58 3.99 2.91
C GLY A 102 -14.15 3.97 2.38
N LEU A 103 -13.84 4.87 1.44
CA LEU A 103 -12.56 4.84 0.71
C LEU A 103 -11.43 5.46 1.54
N ARG A 104 -11.70 6.51 2.32
CA ARG A 104 -10.72 7.09 3.25
C ARG A 104 -10.32 6.07 4.32
N GLU A 105 -11.28 5.41 4.93
CA GLU A 105 -11.11 4.46 6.03
C GLU A 105 -10.40 3.21 5.54
N HIS A 106 -10.66 2.79 4.31
CA HIS A 106 -9.89 1.74 3.65
C HIS A 106 -8.42 2.17 3.45
N GLY A 107 -8.17 3.36 2.89
CA GLY A 107 -6.80 3.88 2.75
C GLY A 107 -6.05 4.04 4.08
N LEU A 108 -6.74 4.46 5.14
CA LEU A 108 -6.15 4.54 6.48
C LEU A 108 -5.83 3.16 7.08
N ALA A 109 -6.68 2.16 6.84
CA ALA A 109 -6.41 0.79 7.28
C ALA A 109 -5.21 0.17 6.54
N LEU A 110 -5.01 0.54 5.27
CA LEU A 110 -3.81 0.16 4.53
C LEU A 110 -2.56 0.76 5.19
N VAL A 111 -2.59 2.03 5.58
CA VAL A 111 -1.47 2.64 6.33
C VAL A 111 -1.27 2.00 7.71
N ASP A 112 -2.34 1.63 8.42
CA ASP A 112 -2.21 0.88 9.68
C ASP A 112 -1.54 -0.49 9.46
N THR A 113 -1.78 -1.12 8.31
CA THR A 113 -1.12 -2.38 7.91
C THR A 113 0.38 -2.15 7.65
N VAL A 114 0.73 -1.10 6.91
CA VAL A 114 2.14 -0.70 6.68
C VAL A 114 2.86 -0.49 8.01
N ILE A 115 2.23 0.22 8.94
CA ILE A 115 2.77 0.48 10.29
C ILE A 115 2.99 -0.84 11.05
N ALA A 116 2.05 -1.79 10.98
CA ALA A 116 2.18 -3.08 11.64
C ALA A 116 3.39 -3.87 11.12
N PHE A 117 3.57 -3.94 9.79
CA PHE A 117 4.72 -4.61 9.18
C PHE A 117 6.04 -3.92 9.52
N HIS A 118 6.05 -2.58 9.49
CA HIS A 118 7.22 -1.79 9.86
C HIS A 118 7.64 -2.02 11.31
N HIS A 119 6.69 -2.00 12.26
CA HIS A 119 6.98 -2.28 13.66
C HIS A 119 7.39 -3.72 13.93
N ALA A 120 6.83 -4.68 13.17
CA ALA A 120 7.23 -6.08 13.23
C ALA A 120 8.57 -6.35 12.52
N GLN A 121 9.19 -5.33 11.90
CA GLN A 121 10.40 -5.45 11.08
C GLN A 121 10.24 -6.45 9.92
N ALA A 122 8.99 -6.70 9.49
CA ALA A 122 8.67 -7.60 8.39
C ALA A 122 8.91 -6.97 7.02
N ALA A 123 8.81 -5.64 6.93
CA ALA A 123 9.11 -4.84 5.74
C ALA A 123 9.36 -3.38 6.14
N ASP A 124 10.18 -2.63 5.40
CA ASP A 124 10.22 -1.18 5.59
C ASP A 124 8.96 -0.52 4.99
N HIS A 125 8.61 0.66 5.49
CA HIS A 125 7.47 1.42 4.97
C HIS A 125 7.69 1.99 3.56
N ALA A 126 8.94 2.15 3.13
CA ALA A 126 9.31 2.55 1.78
C ALA A 126 9.21 1.40 0.75
N ASP A 127 9.16 0.15 1.21
CA ASP A 127 9.14 -1.07 0.37
C ASP A 127 7.73 -1.45 -0.16
N TRP A 128 6.75 -0.58 0.09
CA TRP A 128 5.37 -0.79 -0.33
C TRP A 128 5.10 -0.17 -1.69
N HIS A 129 4.19 -0.74 -2.47
CA HIS A 129 3.67 -0.19 -3.72
C HIS A 129 2.15 -0.31 -3.72
N LEU A 130 1.45 0.82 -3.63
CA LEU A 130 -0.01 0.81 -3.52
C LEU A 130 -0.69 0.75 -4.89
N GLU A 131 -1.77 -0.02 -5.01
CA GLU A 131 -2.58 -0.14 -6.24
C GLU A 131 -1.76 -0.41 -7.52
N ALA A 132 -0.69 -1.22 -7.40
CA ALA A 132 0.14 -1.60 -8.55
C ALA A 132 -0.67 -2.46 -9.53
N ALA A 133 -0.80 -2.01 -10.77
CA ALA A 133 -1.57 -2.74 -11.78
C ALA A 133 -0.74 -3.85 -12.43
N HIS A 134 -1.33 -5.05 -12.50
CA HIS A 134 -0.78 -6.24 -13.13
C HIS A 134 -1.66 -6.62 -14.32
N PRO A 135 -1.27 -6.23 -15.55
CA PRO A 135 -2.09 -6.50 -16.72
C PRO A 135 -2.14 -8.01 -17.00
N THR A 136 -3.33 -8.50 -17.31
CA THR A 136 -3.55 -9.89 -17.76
C THR A 136 -4.51 -9.90 -18.95
N PRO A 137 -4.51 -10.96 -19.78
CA PRO A 137 -5.51 -11.11 -20.85
C PRO A 137 -6.96 -11.09 -20.35
N ALA A 138 -7.21 -11.51 -19.11
CA ALA A 138 -8.53 -11.50 -18.47
C ALA A 138 -8.88 -10.15 -17.80
N GLY A 139 -8.03 -9.13 -17.94
CA GLY A 139 -8.13 -7.83 -17.29
C GLY A 139 -7.10 -7.63 -16.19
N SER A 140 -6.84 -6.37 -15.80
CA SER A 140 -5.79 -6.08 -14.81
C SER A 140 -6.17 -6.52 -13.40
N LEU A 141 -5.27 -7.25 -12.76
CA LEU A 141 -5.26 -7.46 -11.31
C LEU A 141 -4.65 -6.21 -10.64
N VAL A 142 -5.36 -5.64 -9.67
CA VAL A 142 -4.88 -4.50 -8.89
C VAL A 142 -5.02 -4.85 -7.40
N PRO A 143 -3.96 -5.36 -6.75
CA PRO A 143 -3.89 -5.47 -5.29
C PRO A 143 -4.07 -4.10 -4.63
N ASP A 144 -4.56 -4.08 -3.39
CA ASP A 144 -4.54 -2.85 -2.60
C ASP A 144 -3.08 -2.39 -2.35
N ALA A 145 -2.16 -3.34 -2.13
CA ALA A 145 -0.71 -3.10 -2.19
C ALA A 145 0.14 -4.34 -2.53
N VAL A 146 1.38 -4.08 -2.94
CA VAL A 146 2.49 -5.06 -2.99
C VAL A 146 3.56 -4.61 -2.01
N VAL A 147 4.18 -5.53 -1.28
CA VAL A 147 5.28 -5.23 -0.35
C VAL A 147 6.48 -6.14 -0.63
N LEU A 148 7.69 -5.58 -0.57
CA LEU A 148 8.94 -6.34 -0.46
C LEU A 148 9.20 -6.63 1.02
N LEU A 149 9.26 -7.91 1.38
CA LEU A 149 9.50 -8.38 2.74
C LEU A 149 10.99 -8.39 3.06
N ALA A 150 11.34 -8.37 4.34
CA ALA A 150 12.71 -8.37 4.83
C ALA A 150 13.52 -9.62 4.42
N ASP A 151 12.86 -10.74 4.11
CA ASP A 151 13.48 -11.95 3.54
C ASP A 151 13.73 -11.85 2.02
N GLY A 152 13.42 -10.71 1.43
CA GLY A 152 13.56 -10.41 0.00
C GLY A 152 12.47 -11.03 -0.87
N SER A 153 11.44 -11.67 -0.31
CA SER A 153 10.26 -12.13 -1.03
C SER A 153 9.23 -11.00 -1.16
N SER A 154 8.26 -11.15 -2.06
CA SER A 154 7.16 -10.19 -2.19
C SER A 154 5.83 -10.79 -1.73
N ALA A 155 4.93 -9.94 -1.27
CA ALA A 155 3.56 -10.31 -0.95
C ALA A 155 2.55 -9.31 -1.55
N PHE A 156 1.42 -9.84 -2.02
CA PHE A 156 0.23 -9.06 -2.33
C PHE A 156 -0.58 -8.86 -1.06
N VAL A 157 -1.15 -7.67 -0.85
CA VAL A 157 -1.90 -7.32 0.34
C VAL A 157 -3.27 -6.77 -0.06
N GLU A 158 -4.31 -7.31 0.59
CA GLU A 158 -5.71 -6.92 0.40
C GLU A 158 -6.36 -6.55 1.73
N ILE A 159 -6.95 -5.36 1.82
CA ILE A 159 -7.56 -4.85 3.04
C ILE A 159 -9.06 -5.11 3.03
N ASP A 160 -9.50 -6.10 3.80
CA ASP A 160 -10.91 -6.37 4.01
C ASP A 160 -11.50 -5.46 5.10
N ARG A 161 -11.90 -4.27 4.70
CA ARG A 161 -12.66 -3.34 5.56
C ARG A 161 -14.09 -3.12 5.09
N THR A 162 -14.30 -3.05 3.78
CA THR A 162 -15.58 -2.70 3.16
C THR A 162 -16.12 -3.80 2.24
N MET A 163 -15.35 -4.86 1.98
CA MET A 163 -15.70 -5.88 1.01
C MET A 163 -16.72 -6.88 1.56
N SER A 164 -17.48 -7.49 0.65
CA SER A 164 -18.30 -8.68 0.95
C SER A 164 -17.44 -9.93 0.74
N TYR A 165 -17.79 -11.05 1.37
CA TYR A 165 -17.07 -12.31 1.14
C TYR A 165 -17.05 -12.72 -0.35
N ALA A 166 -18.14 -12.48 -1.08
CA ALA A 166 -18.17 -12.72 -2.53
C ALA A 166 -17.11 -11.91 -3.28
N ARG A 167 -16.86 -10.66 -2.88
CA ARG A 167 -15.79 -9.83 -3.48
C ARG A 167 -14.40 -10.32 -3.10
N LEU A 168 -14.21 -10.84 -1.89
CA LEU A 168 -12.93 -11.44 -1.47
C LEU A 168 -12.64 -12.73 -2.25
N VAL A 169 -13.65 -13.59 -2.43
CA VAL A 169 -13.56 -14.79 -3.26
C VAL A 169 -13.26 -14.43 -4.73
N ALA A 170 -13.96 -13.45 -5.30
CA ALA A 170 -13.66 -12.99 -6.65
C ALA A 170 -12.24 -12.38 -6.79
N LYS A 171 -11.65 -11.85 -5.71
CA LYS A 171 -10.23 -11.45 -5.72
C LYS A 171 -9.33 -12.68 -5.84
N LEU A 172 -9.59 -13.76 -5.09
CA LEU A 172 -8.83 -15.02 -5.21
C LEU A 172 -8.85 -15.57 -6.64
N GLU A 173 -10.01 -15.58 -7.29
CA GLU A 173 -10.14 -16.03 -8.70
C GLU A 173 -9.28 -15.18 -9.64
N ARG A 174 -9.17 -13.86 -9.40
CA ARG A 174 -8.27 -12.98 -10.18
C ARG A 174 -6.80 -13.23 -9.91
N TYR A 175 -6.43 -13.55 -8.67
CA TYR A 175 -5.05 -13.95 -8.34
C TYR A 175 -4.69 -15.27 -9.00
N ASP A 176 -5.61 -16.24 -9.01
CA ASP A 176 -5.41 -17.51 -9.72
C ASP A 176 -5.25 -17.29 -11.23
N ALA A 177 -6.15 -16.50 -11.84
CA ALA A 177 -6.03 -16.12 -13.25
C ALA A 177 -4.71 -15.41 -13.58
N TYR A 178 -4.20 -14.56 -12.67
CA TYR A 178 -2.91 -13.89 -12.84
C TYR A 178 -1.73 -14.85 -12.67
N ARG A 179 -1.76 -15.73 -11.67
CA ARG A 179 -0.75 -16.77 -11.44
C ARG A 179 -0.61 -17.68 -12.66
N ASN A 180 -1.73 -18.02 -13.29
CA ASN A 180 -1.83 -18.92 -14.44
C ASN A 180 -1.82 -18.18 -15.79
N ALA A 181 -1.62 -16.86 -15.80
CA ALA A 181 -1.60 -16.09 -17.04
C ALA A 181 -0.44 -16.53 -17.94
N PRO A 182 -0.69 -16.72 -19.25
CA PRO A 182 0.35 -17.14 -20.17
C PRO A 182 1.45 -16.07 -20.27
N PRO A 183 2.71 -16.47 -20.54
CA PRO A 183 3.79 -15.55 -20.86
C PRO A 183 3.39 -14.51 -21.91
N SER A 184 3.61 -13.23 -21.59
CA SER A 184 3.33 -12.12 -22.49
C SER A 184 4.60 -11.75 -23.27
N GLY A 185 4.65 -12.04 -24.57
CA GLY A 185 5.72 -11.55 -25.46
C GLY A 185 6.06 -12.51 -26.61
N ARG A 186 6.57 -11.96 -27.73
CA ARG A 186 7.29 -12.77 -28.73
C ARG A 186 8.63 -13.17 -28.11
N GLY A 187 8.70 -14.40 -27.61
CA GLY A 187 9.88 -14.91 -26.91
C GLY A 187 11.16 -14.70 -27.70
N ASN A 188 12.20 -14.21 -27.03
CA ASN A 188 13.55 -14.31 -27.54
C ASN A 188 13.95 -15.78 -27.47
N ALA A 189 14.28 -16.43 -28.59
CA ALA A 189 14.47 -17.90 -28.66
C ALA A 189 15.53 -18.45 -27.69
N ALA A 190 16.36 -17.58 -27.12
CA ALA A 190 17.41 -17.90 -26.15
C ALA A 190 16.96 -17.99 -24.68
N ARG A 191 15.71 -17.64 -24.33
CA ARG A 191 15.24 -17.67 -22.94
C ARG A 191 13.89 -18.41 -22.81
N ALA A 192 13.79 -19.29 -21.81
CA ALA A 192 12.52 -19.92 -21.48
C ALA A 192 11.45 -18.85 -21.18
N PRO A 193 10.23 -18.99 -21.73
CA PRO A 193 9.18 -17.99 -21.56
C PRO A 193 8.75 -17.92 -20.09
N ARG A 194 8.56 -16.69 -19.58
CA ARG A 194 8.15 -16.42 -18.20
C ARG A 194 6.80 -15.72 -18.20
N SER A 195 5.93 -16.07 -17.25
CA SER A 195 4.72 -15.27 -17.00
C SER A 195 5.10 -13.90 -16.46
N HIS A 196 4.20 -12.92 -16.59
CA HIS A 196 4.44 -11.56 -16.09
C HIS A 196 4.84 -11.54 -14.60
N TRP A 197 4.20 -12.37 -13.76
CA TRP A 197 4.55 -12.41 -12.34
C TRP A 197 5.97 -12.98 -12.09
N GLN A 198 6.42 -13.94 -12.90
CA GLN A 198 7.77 -14.51 -12.78
C GLN A 198 8.84 -13.51 -13.21
N GLU A 199 8.56 -12.70 -14.21
CA GLU A 199 9.45 -11.60 -14.62
C GLU A 199 9.58 -10.56 -13.52
N THR A 200 8.48 -10.23 -12.85
CA THR A 200 8.43 -9.18 -11.83
C THR A 200 8.95 -9.64 -10.46
N TYR A 201 8.63 -10.87 -10.02
CA TYR A 201 8.79 -11.27 -8.60
C TYR A 201 9.70 -12.47 -8.36
N ALA A 202 9.89 -13.35 -9.35
CA ALA A 202 10.75 -14.52 -9.15
C ALA A 202 12.25 -14.17 -9.22
N GLY A 203 12.60 -12.98 -9.72
CA GLY A 203 14.00 -12.55 -9.84
C GLY A 203 14.82 -13.50 -10.72
N PRO A 204 16.14 -13.65 -10.48
CA PRO A 204 16.99 -14.56 -11.25
C PRO A 204 16.78 -16.04 -10.87
N VAL A 205 16.10 -16.31 -9.77
CA VAL A 205 15.90 -17.67 -9.24
C VAL A 205 14.59 -18.24 -9.80
N TRP A 206 14.69 -19.30 -10.60
CA TRP A 206 13.53 -19.90 -11.27
C TRP A 206 12.53 -20.58 -10.32
N GLU A 207 12.99 -20.96 -9.13
CA GLU A 207 12.20 -21.75 -8.16
C GLU A 207 11.41 -20.89 -7.17
N ARG A 208 11.45 -19.56 -7.26
CA ARG A 208 10.68 -18.73 -6.34
C ARG A 208 9.18 -18.97 -6.53
N PRO A 209 8.44 -19.31 -5.46
CA PRO A 209 7.00 -19.51 -5.55
C PRO A 209 6.30 -18.19 -5.89
N PHE A 210 5.04 -18.30 -6.32
CA PHE A 210 4.18 -17.14 -6.50
C PHE A 210 4.07 -16.35 -5.18
N PRO A 211 4.14 -15.00 -5.21
CA PRO A 211 4.02 -14.16 -4.01
C PRO A 211 2.81 -14.52 -3.15
N ALA A 212 2.97 -14.51 -1.83
CA ALA A 212 1.87 -14.76 -0.92
C ALA A 212 0.76 -13.71 -1.11
N VAL A 213 -0.51 -14.10 -0.92
CA VAL A 213 -1.66 -13.19 -0.94
C VAL A 213 -2.18 -13.06 0.49
N LEU A 214 -2.00 -11.88 1.08
CA LEU A 214 -2.33 -11.59 2.47
C LEU A 214 -3.63 -10.81 2.54
N PHE A 215 -4.64 -11.38 3.19
CA PHE A 215 -5.89 -10.69 3.51
C PHE A 215 -5.83 -10.13 4.92
N VAL A 216 -5.99 -8.81 5.04
CA VAL A 216 -5.98 -8.11 6.32
C VAL A 216 -7.40 -7.72 6.71
N PHE A 217 -7.92 -8.37 7.74
CA PHE A 217 -9.25 -8.12 8.29
C PHE A 217 -9.24 -6.90 9.21
N ALA A 218 -9.40 -5.71 8.63
CA ALA A 218 -9.36 -4.47 9.38
C ALA A 218 -10.68 -4.21 10.14
N PRO A 219 -10.63 -3.73 11.41
CA PRO A 219 -11.83 -3.39 12.17
C PRO A 219 -12.71 -2.36 11.43
N ALA A 220 -14.01 -2.66 11.34
CA ALA A 220 -15.00 -1.79 10.68
C ALA A 220 -16.30 -1.72 11.49
N PRO A 221 -16.94 -0.53 11.60
CA PRO A 221 -18.24 -0.40 12.26
C PRO A 221 -19.28 -1.32 11.62
N ARG A 222 -20.13 -1.96 12.44
CA ARG A 222 -21.25 -2.83 11.99
C ARG A 222 -20.81 -4.06 11.19
N ARG A 223 -19.54 -4.47 11.28
CA ARG A 223 -19.03 -5.75 10.77
C ARG A 223 -18.69 -6.66 11.95
N ALA A 224 -18.67 -7.96 11.69
CA ALA A 224 -18.16 -8.94 12.64
C ALA A 224 -16.69 -8.65 12.98
N ALA A 225 -16.26 -9.10 14.16
CA ALA A 225 -14.87 -8.98 14.59
C ALA A 225 -13.92 -9.65 13.58
N PRO A 226 -12.67 -9.15 13.44
CA PRO A 226 -11.70 -9.67 12.48
C PRO A 226 -11.57 -11.20 12.50
N GLU A 227 -11.40 -11.80 13.67
CA GLU A 227 -11.23 -13.26 13.85
C GLU A 227 -12.43 -14.05 13.28
N THR A 228 -13.65 -13.57 13.52
CA THR A 228 -14.86 -14.20 12.97
C THR A 228 -14.90 -14.08 11.46
N ARG A 229 -14.46 -12.94 10.91
CA ARG A 229 -14.43 -12.74 9.46
C ARG A 229 -13.41 -13.63 8.77
N GLU A 230 -12.23 -13.74 9.37
CA GLU A 230 -11.15 -14.62 8.93
C GLU A 230 -11.64 -16.07 8.86
N ALA A 231 -12.24 -16.58 9.94
CA ALA A 231 -12.78 -17.94 9.98
C ALA A 231 -13.81 -18.20 8.88
N VAL A 232 -14.76 -17.28 8.68
CA VAL A 232 -15.79 -17.39 7.62
C VAL A 232 -15.18 -17.28 6.22
N PHE A 233 -14.17 -16.44 6.04
CA PHE A 233 -13.48 -16.33 4.77
C PHE A 233 -12.75 -17.63 4.42
N HIS A 234 -11.99 -18.19 5.36
CA HIS A 234 -11.32 -19.46 5.13
C HIS A 234 -12.28 -20.59 4.76
N ASP A 235 -13.41 -20.71 5.47
CA ASP A 235 -14.44 -21.71 5.15
C ASP A 235 -14.96 -21.58 3.71
N ARG A 236 -15.22 -20.35 3.27
CA ARG A 236 -15.68 -20.06 1.90
C ARG A 236 -14.58 -20.27 0.86
N ALA A 237 -13.34 -19.90 1.18
CA ALA A 237 -12.20 -20.00 0.28
C ALA A 237 -11.83 -21.45 -0.04
N ARG A 238 -12.09 -22.41 0.88
CA ARG A 238 -11.88 -23.85 0.62
C ARG A 238 -12.63 -24.38 -0.61
N HIS A 239 -13.71 -23.71 -1.01
CA HIS A 239 -14.54 -24.09 -2.15
C HIS A 239 -14.07 -23.46 -3.47
N VAL A 240 -13.08 -22.56 -3.41
CA VAL A 240 -12.38 -21.99 -4.57
C VAL A 240 -11.15 -22.86 -4.77
N GLY A 241 -11.18 -23.73 -5.77
CA GLY A 241 -10.23 -24.84 -5.91
C GLY A 241 -8.75 -24.42 -5.85
N GLY A 242 -7.95 -25.22 -5.14
CA GLY A 242 -6.50 -25.35 -5.34
C GLY A 242 -5.61 -24.16 -4.97
N VAL A 243 -5.97 -23.36 -3.96
CA VAL A 243 -5.05 -22.39 -3.34
C VAL A 243 -4.57 -22.88 -1.99
#